data_AF-A0A842R9X3-F1
#
_entry.id   AF-A0A842R9X3-F1
#
_cell.length_a   1.000
_cell.length_b   1.000
_cell.length_c   1.000
_cell.angle_alpha   90.00
_cell.angle_beta   90.00
_cell.angle_gamma   90.00
#
_symmetry.space_group_name_H-M   'P 1'
#
loop_
_entity.id
_entity.type
_entity.pdbx_description
1 polymer ?
#
loop_
_entity_poly.entity_id
_entity_poly.type
_entity_poly.pdbx_seq_one_letter_code
_entity_poly.pdbx_strand_id
1 'polypeptide(L)'
;MNKNKIRLLVCILAFSFLIPYFGINGASSVNQSLVEDQIQEINPNAMSASYEWFYEANDNFSFSSPTYADLNADGLLEIVLGSDDKNVYCIDADGNKVWNYQTGDEIKSSPAIVDLDNDSLMEIIIGSYDNKVYCLHHNGSLKWEFATGDQIESSPAIADVDADGLLDIVIGGIDSKVYCLNYNGTKKWDFSTGDSIISAPAVGDLDKDGTLEIVFGSLDQKIYCLNHNGNKEWDVTTGNVVVVSPVIADLDADGNKEVIIGSYDGKLYCLDKDGDENWSLQFAWSIYPSPAVGDMDADGTLEIVIGNYDGGIYCIDHVGDAEWSFATMDGIWGGPAIADLDGDGTLEAIVGSDDTKLYCLDHDGNEEWNFGTGDWVDCAPAVADLDGDGIFEVLAASFDDKLYCLSLSGVTTSGEAPWYSFRGSRFNTGQMDSDSDGIDDLTEGYYNTNHTQPDTDADELKDGTELEYGTDPLDPDTDGDGLYDGDEVFDYNTDPLDADSDDDGYSDGEEAAAGTDPNDPADNPGVTSTPPTTTTPPPTTTPPPTNTTTPPGNETTSDTSATSGIPISLLILTAIGSLGLILIVIRKRK
;
A
#
# COMPACT_ATOMS: atom_id res chain seq x y z
N MET A 1 25.03 -44.54 2.79
CA MET A 1 24.06 -45.57 2.37
C MET A 1 22.84 -45.47 3.29
N ASN A 2 21.72 -45.09 2.69
CA ASN A 2 20.35 -44.95 3.20
C ASN A 2 19.95 -45.53 4.59
N LYS A 3 19.31 -44.61 5.35
CA LYS A 3 17.94 -44.65 5.89
C LYS A 3 17.65 -45.23 7.29
N ASN A 4 17.09 -44.31 8.10
CA ASN A 4 15.82 -44.39 8.83
C ASN A 4 15.82 -45.16 10.17
N LYS A 5 15.16 -44.74 11.26
CA LYS A 5 14.10 -43.76 11.56
C LYS A 5 14.06 -43.65 13.10
N ILE A 6 13.97 -42.45 13.69
CA ILE A 6 13.57 -42.28 15.10
C ILE A 6 12.15 -41.72 15.08
N ARG A 7 11.21 -42.44 15.71
CA ARG A 7 9.87 -41.96 16.06
C ARG A 7 9.90 -41.54 17.53
N LEU A 8 9.67 -40.26 17.80
CA LEU A 8 9.45 -39.75 19.15
C LEU A 8 7.96 -39.91 19.47
N LEU A 9 7.66 -40.69 20.51
CA LEU A 9 6.32 -40.89 21.06
C LEU A 9 6.20 -39.94 22.28
N VAL A 10 5.34 -38.93 22.19
CA VAL A 10 5.05 -38.02 23.30
C VAL A 10 4.17 -38.74 24.32
N CYS A 11 4.64 -38.80 25.57
CA CYS A 11 3.95 -39.36 26.72
C CYS A 11 2.98 -38.34 27.32
N ILE A 12 1.68 -38.64 27.31
CA ILE A 12 0.70 -37.96 28.17
C ILE A 12 0.64 -38.70 29.52
N LEU A 13 1.11 -38.05 30.58
CA LEU A 13 1.02 -38.54 31.96
C LEU A 13 -0.33 -38.15 32.56
N ALA A 14 -1.25 -39.11 32.66
CA ALA A 14 -2.48 -38.97 33.43
C ALA A 14 -2.24 -39.41 34.89
N PHE A 15 -2.37 -38.46 35.83
CA PHE A 15 -2.41 -38.72 37.26
C PHE A 15 -3.73 -39.41 37.65
N SER A 16 -3.63 -40.48 38.43
CA SER A 16 -4.76 -41.21 38.99
C SER A 16 -4.68 -41.21 40.52
N PHE A 17 -5.72 -40.74 41.20
CA PHE A 17 -6.06 -41.16 42.57
C PHE A 17 -7.57 -41.12 42.83
N LEU A 18 -8.02 -42.21 43.46
CA LEU A 18 -9.37 -42.60 43.89
C LEU A 18 -10.09 -41.58 44.79
N ILE A 19 -11.44 -41.61 44.80
CA ILE A 19 -12.34 -41.68 45.99
C ILE A 19 -13.77 -42.13 45.51
N PRO A 20 -14.59 -42.81 46.34
CA PRO A 20 -15.46 -43.90 45.90
C PRO A 20 -16.96 -43.58 45.73
N TYR A 21 -17.56 -44.32 44.80
CA TYR A 21 -18.91 -44.92 44.76
C TYR A 21 -19.99 -44.41 45.75
N PHE A 22 -20.98 -43.70 45.20
CA PHE A 22 -22.38 -43.79 45.64
C PHE A 22 -23.27 -44.03 44.42
N GLY A 23 -23.90 -45.21 44.37
CA GLY A 23 -24.82 -45.59 43.31
C GLY A 23 -26.23 -45.06 43.57
N ILE A 24 -26.82 -44.43 42.56
CA ILE A 24 -28.28 -44.25 42.46
C ILE A 24 -28.69 -44.69 41.05
N ASN A 25 -29.61 -45.65 41.00
CA ASN A 25 -30.19 -46.20 39.79
C ASN A 25 -31.01 -45.15 39.05
N GLY A 26 -30.68 -44.92 37.78
CA GLY A 26 -31.49 -44.13 36.85
C GLY A 26 -31.06 -44.42 35.42
N ALA A 27 -31.78 -45.32 34.75
CA ALA A 27 -31.61 -45.54 33.32
C ALA A 27 -32.00 -44.26 32.57
N SER A 28 -31.02 -43.60 31.97
CA SER A 28 -31.24 -42.62 30.91
C SER A 28 -30.21 -42.88 29.82
N SER A 29 -30.72 -43.16 28.63
CA SER A 29 -29.93 -43.29 27.40
C SER A 29 -29.32 -41.93 27.09
N VAL A 30 -28.00 -41.82 27.22
CA VAL A 30 -27.24 -40.66 26.75
C VAL A 30 -27.15 -40.78 25.23
N ASN A 31 -27.79 -39.84 24.52
CA ASN A 31 -27.48 -39.58 23.12
C ASN A 31 -26.04 -39.08 23.08
N GLN A 32 -25.14 -39.92 22.57
CA GLN A 32 -23.82 -39.50 22.13
C GLN A 32 -24.04 -38.73 20.82
N SER A 33 -24.22 -37.40 20.89
CA SER A 33 -23.98 -36.58 19.71
C SER A 33 -22.49 -36.61 19.46
N LEU A 34 -22.13 -37.06 18.27
CA LEU A 34 -20.77 -37.06 17.77
C LEU A 34 -20.24 -35.63 17.86
N VAL A 35 -19.15 -35.44 18.58
CA VAL A 35 -18.23 -34.33 18.31
C VAL A 35 -17.58 -34.76 17.00
N GLU A 36 -18.09 -34.24 15.89
CA GLU A 36 -17.28 -34.15 14.68
C GLU A 36 -16.21 -33.12 15.01
N ASP A 37 -15.00 -33.61 15.28
CA ASP A 37 -13.80 -32.80 15.18
C ASP A 37 -13.86 -32.16 13.80
N GLN A 38 -14.11 -30.84 13.74
CA GLN A 38 -13.86 -30.05 12.56
C GLN A 38 -12.34 -30.03 12.40
N ILE A 39 -11.83 -31.06 11.71
CA ILE A 39 -10.55 -30.95 11.04
C ILE A 39 -10.82 -29.91 9.97
N GLN A 40 -10.43 -28.67 10.23
CA GLN A 40 -10.25 -27.64 9.22
C GLN A 40 -9.40 -28.33 8.13
N GLU A 41 -10.00 -28.61 6.98
CA GLU A 41 -9.22 -29.00 5.81
C GLU A 41 -8.27 -27.82 5.58
N ILE A 42 -6.99 -28.00 5.89
CA ILE A 42 -5.96 -27.03 5.56
C ILE A 42 -6.03 -26.93 4.03
N ASN A 43 -6.60 -25.84 3.53
CA ASN A 43 -6.52 -25.52 2.12
C ASN A 43 -5.02 -25.32 1.83
N PRO A 44 -4.39 -26.22 1.06
CA PRO A 44 -2.95 -26.11 0.79
C PRO A 44 -2.61 -24.91 -0.11
N ASN A 45 -3.63 -24.17 -0.56
CA ASN A 45 -3.54 -22.95 -1.35
C ASN A 45 -4.03 -21.71 -0.58
N ALA A 46 -4.26 -21.78 0.74
CA ALA A 46 -4.53 -20.57 1.50
C ALA A 46 -3.23 -19.75 1.57
N MET A 47 -3.34 -18.44 1.34
CA MET A 47 -2.22 -17.52 1.55
C MET A 47 -1.70 -17.68 2.98
N SER A 48 -0.38 -17.69 3.13
CA SER A 48 0.25 -17.65 4.44
C SER A 48 1.53 -16.84 4.40
N ALA A 49 1.67 -15.94 5.37
CA ALA A 49 2.90 -15.19 5.58
C ALA A 49 3.92 -16.03 6.35
N SER A 50 5.18 -15.96 5.91
CA SER A 50 6.30 -16.52 6.63
C SER A 50 7.45 -15.54 6.69
N TYR A 51 8.14 -15.56 7.84
CA TYR A 51 9.33 -14.76 8.04
C TYR A 51 10.38 -15.07 6.97
N GLU A 52 10.89 -14.00 6.36
CA GLU A 52 12.03 -14.07 5.45
C GLU A 52 13.31 -13.56 6.12
N TRP A 53 13.32 -12.27 6.46
CA TRP A 53 14.40 -11.62 7.18
C TRP A 53 13.89 -10.60 8.22
N PHE A 54 14.76 -10.23 9.17
CA PHE A 54 14.55 -9.05 10.02
C PHE A 54 15.83 -8.23 10.06
N TYR A 55 15.65 -6.93 10.22
CA TYR A 55 16.71 -6.01 10.59
C TYR A 55 16.50 -5.54 12.03
N GLU A 56 17.55 -5.57 12.85
CA GLU A 56 17.50 -5.20 14.28
C GLU A 56 18.28 -3.89 14.51
N ALA A 57 17.60 -2.85 14.99
CA ALA A 57 18.21 -1.59 15.40
C ALA A 57 18.76 -1.67 16.84
N ASN A 58 19.35 -0.58 17.34
CA ASN A 58 19.84 -0.54 18.72
C ASN A 58 18.76 -0.13 19.73
N ASP A 59 17.62 0.35 19.23
CA ASP A 59 16.41 0.72 19.96
C ASP A 59 15.24 0.68 18.96
N ASN A 60 14.02 0.90 19.45
CA ASN A 60 12.78 0.65 18.74
C ASN A 60 12.60 1.50 17.47
N PHE A 61 11.82 0.98 16.53
CA PHE A 61 11.33 1.70 15.35
C PHE A 61 9.98 2.41 15.63
N SER A 62 9.78 2.88 16.86
CA SER A 62 8.47 3.34 17.36
C SER A 62 7.84 4.40 16.45
N PHE A 63 6.60 4.18 16.00
CA PHE A 63 5.78 5.05 15.16
C PHE A 63 6.28 5.37 13.74
N SER A 64 7.58 5.25 13.46
CA SER A 64 8.11 5.46 12.12
C SER A 64 7.81 4.27 11.24
N SER A 65 6.83 4.42 10.35
CA SER A 65 6.47 3.36 9.40
C SER A 65 7.53 3.23 8.29
N PRO A 66 7.79 2.02 7.78
CA PRO A 66 8.68 1.83 6.63
C PRO A 66 8.08 2.46 5.37
N THR A 67 8.95 3.07 4.57
CA THR A 67 8.68 3.56 3.21
C THR A 67 9.81 3.04 2.31
N TYR A 68 9.55 2.87 1.03
CA TYR A 68 10.54 2.31 0.11
C TYR A 68 10.56 3.04 -1.23
N ALA A 69 11.66 2.89 -1.94
CA ALA A 69 11.89 3.32 -3.32
C ALA A 69 13.22 2.72 -3.81
N ASP A 70 13.44 2.62 -5.11
CA ASP A 70 14.79 2.38 -5.63
C ASP A 70 15.64 3.67 -5.47
N LEU A 71 16.51 3.69 -4.46
CA LEU A 71 17.36 4.86 -4.16
C LEU A 71 18.68 4.82 -4.92
N ASN A 72 19.00 3.70 -5.55
CA ASN A 72 20.33 3.43 -6.07
C ASN A 72 20.33 3.08 -7.58
N ALA A 73 19.15 3.01 -8.18
CA ALA A 73 18.87 2.70 -9.58
C ALA A 73 19.42 1.31 -9.98
N ASP A 74 19.24 0.31 -9.11
CA ASP A 74 19.59 -1.09 -9.40
C ASP A 74 18.39 -1.99 -9.69
N GLY A 75 17.19 -1.41 -9.73
CA GLY A 75 15.91 -2.09 -9.97
C GLY A 75 15.38 -2.83 -8.75
N LEU A 76 15.99 -2.66 -7.57
CA LEU A 76 15.51 -3.22 -6.31
C LEU A 76 15.18 -2.11 -5.31
N LEU A 77 14.20 -2.36 -4.45
CA LEU A 77 13.70 -1.35 -3.53
C LEU A 77 14.57 -1.27 -2.26
N GLU A 78 14.91 -0.06 -1.85
CA GLU A 78 15.46 0.24 -0.53
C GLU A 78 14.37 0.66 0.45
N ILE A 79 14.40 0.09 1.65
CA ILE A 79 13.50 0.44 2.76
C ILE A 79 14.14 1.51 3.64
N VAL A 80 13.42 2.58 3.92
CA VAL A 80 13.80 3.69 4.79
C VAL A 80 12.85 3.83 5.97
N LEU A 81 13.40 4.01 7.17
CA LEU A 81 12.65 4.25 8.40
C LEU A 81 13.50 4.88 9.52
N GLY A 82 12.86 5.59 10.44
CA GLY A 82 13.44 6.19 11.64
C GLY A 82 13.40 5.26 12.86
N SER A 83 14.30 5.52 13.82
CA SER A 83 14.39 4.77 15.09
C SER A 83 14.62 5.68 16.30
N ASP A 84 14.23 5.18 17.47
CA ASP A 84 14.48 5.74 18.79
C ASP A 84 15.98 5.79 19.13
N ASP A 85 16.80 5.01 18.44
CA ASP A 85 18.26 5.08 18.57
C ASP A 85 18.89 6.30 17.85
N LYS A 86 18.02 7.19 17.33
CA LYS A 86 18.35 8.45 16.65
C LYS A 86 18.91 8.25 15.25
N ASN A 87 18.69 7.10 14.63
CA ASN A 87 19.12 6.85 13.26
C ASN A 87 17.93 6.75 12.30
N VAL A 88 18.10 7.39 11.14
CA VAL A 88 17.41 7.00 9.92
C VAL A 88 18.20 5.83 9.33
N TYR A 89 17.53 4.72 9.06
CA TYR A 89 18.11 3.54 8.44
C TYR A 89 17.67 3.43 6.98
N CYS A 90 18.57 2.95 6.14
CA CYS A 90 18.27 2.44 4.81
C CYS A 90 18.75 0.99 4.72
N ILE A 91 17.86 0.12 4.26
CA ILE A 91 17.99 -1.34 4.25
C ILE A 91 17.65 -1.81 2.83
N ASP A 92 18.45 -2.70 2.26
CA ASP A 92 18.19 -3.29 0.94
C ASP A 92 17.08 -4.36 1.02
N ALA A 93 16.58 -4.80 -0.15
CA ALA A 93 15.57 -5.86 -0.28
C ALA A 93 15.96 -7.19 0.43
N ASP A 94 17.27 -7.45 0.59
CA ASP A 94 17.83 -8.63 1.28
C ASP A 94 17.89 -8.45 2.82
N GLY A 95 17.49 -7.30 3.36
CA GLY A 95 17.50 -7.00 4.79
C GLY A 95 18.86 -6.54 5.34
N ASN A 96 19.80 -6.16 4.48
CA ASN A 96 21.09 -5.61 4.89
C ASN A 96 21.04 -4.08 4.95
N LYS A 97 21.65 -3.51 5.98
CA LYS A 97 21.82 -2.06 6.04
C LYS A 97 22.74 -1.56 4.94
N VAL A 98 22.22 -0.67 4.10
CA VAL A 98 22.98 0.11 3.12
C VAL A 98 23.69 1.27 3.81
N TRP A 99 22.93 2.13 4.49
CA TRP A 99 23.45 3.28 5.25
C TRP A 99 22.59 3.62 6.47
N ASN A 100 23.11 4.51 7.31
CA ASN A 100 22.31 5.17 8.34
C ASN A 100 22.77 6.62 8.55
N TYR A 101 21.84 7.51 8.89
CA TYR A 101 22.09 8.90 9.25
C TYR A 101 21.67 9.15 10.69
N GLN A 102 22.56 9.71 11.52
CA GLN A 102 22.28 9.95 12.94
C GLN A 102 21.85 11.40 13.19
N THR A 103 20.62 11.59 13.69
CA THR A 103 20.07 12.86 14.17
C THR A 103 20.52 13.16 15.61
N GLY A 104 20.10 14.29 16.17
CA GLY A 104 20.37 14.64 17.56
C GLY A 104 19.51 13.87 18.58
N ASP A 105 18.33 13.41 18.17
CA ASP A 105 17.35 12.75 19.03
C ASP A 105 16.44 11.78 18.27
N GLU A 106 15.56 11.10 18.99
CA GLU A 106 14.64 10.06 18.48
C GLU A 106 13.91 10.49 17.19
N ILE A 107 13.53 9.52 16.37
CA ILE A 107 12.82 9.74 15.11
C ILE A 107 11.53 8.92 15.15
N LYS A 108 10.40 9.63 15.25
CA LYS A 108 9.04 9.04 15.22
C LYS A 108 8.29 9.29 13.91
N SER A 109 8.75 10.30 13.16
CA SER A 109 8.24 10.64 11.84
C SER A 109 8.53 9.49 10.87
N SER A 110 7.51 9.04 10.14
CA SER A 110 7.74 8.24 8.92
C SER A 110 8.42 9.13 7.86
N PRO A 111 9.35 8.58 7.05
CA PRO A 111 9.98 9.31 5.96
C PRO A 111 9.00 9.58 4.81
N ALA A 112 9.29 10.60 4.00
CA ALA A 112 8.77 10.74 2.64
C ALA A 112 9.95 10.71 1.65
N ILE A 113 9.76 10.10 0.48
CA ILE A 113 10.81 9.87 -0.52
C ILE A 113 10.33 10.38 -1.89
N VAL A 114 11.12 11.26 -2.52
CA VAL A 114 10.82 11.84 -3.84
C VAL A 114 12.06 12.53 -4.42
N ASP A 115 12.21 12.58 -5.74
CA ASP A 115 13.11 13.55 -6.38
C ASP A 115 12.59 14.97 -6.13
N LEU A 116 13.20 15.67 -5.16
CA LEU A 116 12.66 16.90 -4.62
C LEU A 116 13.10 18.13 -5.44
N ASP A 117 14.24 18.05 -6.15
CA ASP A 117 14.77 19.16 -6.96
C ASP A 117 14.99 18.85 -8.44
N ASN A 118 14.38 17.77 -8.92
CA ASN A 118 14.37 17.30 -10.31
C ASN A 118 15.80 17.06 -10.82
N ASP A 119 16.62 16.39 -10.01
CA ASP A 119 17.99 16.00 -10.36
C ASP A 119 18.15 14.50 -10.66
N SER A 120 17.03 13.79 -10.80
CA SER A 120 16.90 12.34 -11.03
C SER A 120 17.44 11.50 -9.88
N LEU A 121 17.64 12.07 -8.69
CA LEU A 121 18.01 11.35 -7.49
C LEU A 121 17.01 11.66 -6.38
N MET A 122 16.52 10.62 -5.72
CA MET A 122 15.53 10.80 -4.67
C MET A 122 16.12 11.42 -3.39
N GLU A 123 15.34 12.25 -2.74
CA GLU A 123 15.57 12.74 -1.40
C GLU A 123 14.65 12.11 -0.36
N ILE A 124 15.16 12.01 0.86
CA ILE A 124 14.43 11.52 2.03
C ILE A 124 14.17 12.69 2.98
N ILE A 125 12.90 12.96 3.26
CA ILE A 125 12.46 14.01 4.19
C ILE A 125 11.95 13.37 5.48
N ILE A 126 12.41 13.85 6.63
CA ILE A 126 12.02 13.27 7.93
C ILE A 126 12.14 14.26 9.10
N GLY A 127 11.21 14.17 10.06
CA GLY A 127 11.22 14.93 11.31
C GLY A 127 11.94 14.23 12.47
N SER A 128 12.52 14.99 13.40
CA SER A 128 13.16 14.42 14.60
C SER A 128 12.83 15.20 15.89
N TYR A 129 12.94 14.49 17.01
CA TYR A 129 12.83 15.03 18.38
C TYR A 129 13.97 15.97 18.78
N ASP A 130 14.95 16.22 17.90
CA ASP A 130 15.97 17.24 18.10
C ASP A 130 15.57 18.64 17.60
N ASN A 131 14.28 18.82 17.31
CA ASN A 131 13.64 20.06 16.85
C ASN A 131 14.06 20.44 15.44
N LYS A 132 14.19 19.45 14.55
CA LYS A 132 14.54 19.67 13.16
C LYS A 132 13.76 18.79 12.20
N VAL A 133 13.65 19.31 10.99
CA VAL A 133 13.31 18.56 9.78
C VAL A 133 14.61 18.38 8.98
N TYR A 134 14.84 17.17 8.49
CA TYR A 134 16.00 16.80 7.71
C TYR A 134 15.59 16.47 6.28
N CYS A 135 16.47 16.81 5.34
CA CYS A 135 16.44 16.29 3.99
C CYS A 135 17.80 15.62 3.72
N LEU A 136 17.77 14.35 3.36
CA LEU A 136 18.92 13.53 3.04
C LEU A 136 18.90 13.21 1.54
N HIS A 137 20.07 13.15 0.93
CA HIS A 137 20.23 12.57 -0.40
C HIS A 137 19.97 11.06 -0.37
N HIS A 138 19.69 10.45 -1.52
CA HIS A 138 19.52 9.00 -1.74
C HIS A 138 20.59 8.12 -1.05
N ASN A 139 21.83 8.60 -0.96
CA ASN A 139 22.96 7.92 -0.30
C ASN A 139 23.08 8.14 1.22
N GLY A 140 22.08 8.76 1.85
CA GLY A 140 22.01 9.02 3.29
C GLY A 140 22.82 10.23 3.78
N SER A 141 23.45 11.00 2.88
CA SER A 141 24.16 12.21 3.27
C SER A 141 23.21 13.41 3.42
N LEU A 142 23.51 14.32 4.35
CA LEU A 142 22.67 15.49 4.62
C LEU A 142 22.66 16.48 3.43
N LYS A 143 21.48 16.75 2.87
CA LYS A 143 21.25 17.81 1.87
C LYS A 143 21.01 19.15 2.57
N TRP A 144 20.01 19.22 3.46
CA TRP A 144 19.73 20.39 4.30
C TRP A 144 19.00 20.01 5.61
N GLU A 145 18.98 20.95 6.56
CA GLU A 145 18.18 20.84 7.79
C GLU A 145 17.43 22.16 8.06
N PHE A 146 16.22 22.05 8.62
CA PHE A 146 15.40 23.16 9.05
C PHE A 146 15.10 23.07 10.55
N ALA A 147 15.38 24.13 11.31
CA ALA A 147 15.15 24.15 12.76
C ALA A 147 13.75 24.66 13.12
N THR A 148 13.04 23.89 13.93
CA THR A 148 11.72 24.22 14.49
C THR A 148 11.83 24.70 15.93
N GLY A 149 10.71 25.10 16.54
CA GLY A 149 10.68 25.59 17.92
C GLY A 149 10.76 24.48 18.97
N ASP A 150 10.33 23.27 18.62
CA ASP A 150 10.26 22.08 19.47
C ASP A 150 10.25 20.81 18.59
N GLN A 151 10.14 19.64 19.21
CA GLN A 151 10.23 18.32 18.59
C GLN A 151 9.28 18.12 17.40
N ILE A 152 9.69 17.28 16.44
CA ILE A 152 8.88 16.89 15.29
C ILE A 152 8.55 15.40 15.38
N GLU A 153 7.28 15.11 15.66
CA GLU A 153 6.69 13.76 15.68
C GLU A 153 5.88 13.48 14.41
N SER A 154 5.22 14.51 13.86
CA SER A 154 4.51 14.46 12.58
C SER A 154 5.42 14.02 11.44
N SER A 155 4.86 13.24 10.52
CA SER A 155 5.49 12.95 9.23
C SER A 155 5.29 14.10 8.23
N PRO A 156 6.21 14.30 7.27
CA PRO A 156 6.05 15.26 6.17
C PRO A 156 5.03 14.76 5.16
N ALA A 157 4.28 15.66 4.53
CA ALA A 157 3.56 15.44 3.28
C ALA A 157 4.19 16.31 2.19
N ILE A 158 4.38 15.76 0.98
CA ILE A 158 5.06 16.44 -0.12
C ILE A 158 4.10 16.63 -1.31
N ALA A 159 3.92 17.87 -1.73
CA ALA A 159 3.14 18.24 -2.93
C ALA A 159 3.46 19.68 -3.34
N ASP A 160 3.20 20.05 -4.60
CA ASP A 160 3.20 21.45 -5.04
C ASP A 160 1.93 22.16 -4.54
N VAL A 161 1.98 22.73 -3.34
CA VAL A 161 0.75 23.22 -2.70
C VAL A 161 0.21 24.49 -3.34
N ASP A 162 1.05 25.33 -3.94
CA ASP A 162 0.64 26.60 -4.54
C ASP A 162 0.69 26.65 -6.08
N ALA A 163 0.84 25.49 -6.71
CA ALA A 163 0.87 25.30 -8.15
C ALA A 163 1.94 26.17 -8.84
N ASP A 164 3.12 26.28 -8.22
CA ASP A 164 4.25 27.04 -8.76
C ASP A 164 5.23 26.17 -9.58
N GLY A 165 4.95 24.87 -9.67
CA GLY A 165 5.73 23.87 -10.39
C GLY A 165 6.91 23.32 -9.59
N LEU A 166 6.95 23.54 -8.28
CA LEU A 166 7.98 23.02 -7.38
C LEU A 166 7.33 22.38 -6.16
N LEU A 167 7.87 21.24 -5.73
CA LEU A 167 7.36 20.53 -4.57
C LEU A 167 7.61 21.33 -3.27
N ASP A 168 6.62 21.29 -2.38
CA ASP A 168 6.68 21.83 -1.03
C ASP A 168 6.57 20.71 0.01
N ILE A 169 7.14 20.95 1.19
CA ILE A 169 7.07 20.05 2.35
C ILE A 169 6.16 20.66 3.41
N VAL A 170 5.10 19.96 3.78
CA VAL A 170 4.20 20.35 4.87
C VAL A 170 4.38 19.42 6.06
N ILE A 171 4.61 19.97 7.26
CA ILE A 171 4.89 19.16 8.45
C ILE A 171 4.48 19.86 9.76
N GLY A 172 3.88 19.10 10.68
CA GLY A 172 3.46 19.56 12.01
C GLY A 172 4.58 19.51 13.06
N GLY A 173 4.49 20.36 14.07
CA GLY A 173 5.44 20.40 15.19
C GLY A 173 4.78 20.50 16.57
N ILE A 174 5.49 19.97 17.57
CA ILE A 174 5.08 20.03 18.98
C ILE A 174 5.11 21.48 19.51
N ASP A 175 5.78 22.39 18.82
CA ASP A 175 5.73 23.83 19.08
C ASP A 175 4.41 24.51 18.67
N SER A 176 3.37 23.72 18.41
CA SER A 176 2.02 24.16 18.03
C SER A 176 1.99 24.88 16.68
N LYS A 177 2.84 24.44 15.74
CA LYS A 177 2.91 25.01 14.40
C LYS A 177 2.91 23.93 13.33
N VAL A 178 2.23 24.24 12.23
CA VAL A 178 2.47 23.58 10.94
C VAL A 178 3.38 24.47 10.11
N TYR A 179 4.35 23.85 9.45
CA TYR A 179 5.32 24.50 8.60
C TYR A 179 5.09 24.07 7.16
N CYS A 180 5.23 25.01 6.23
CA CYS A 180 5.44 24.71 4.82
C CYS A 180 6.83 25.20 4.43
N LEU A 181 7.63 24.31 3.86
CA LEU A 181 8.99 24.54 3.39
C LEU A 181 9.03 24.36 1.88
N ASN A 182 9.83 25.18 1.20
CA ASN A 182 10.15 24.94 -0.20
C ASN A 182 11.08 23.71 -0.30
N TYR A 183 11.16 23.10 -1.48
CA TYR A 183 12.09 22.00 -1.84
C TYR A 183 13.54 22.15 -1.31
N ASN A 184 14.04 23.39 -1.21
CA ASN A 184 15.39 23.70 -0.72
C ASN A 184 15.51 23.87 0.82
N GLY A 185 14.47 23.53 1.58
CA GLY A 185 14.44 23.61 3.05
C GLY A 185 14.19 25.00 3.62
N THR A 186 13.97 26.02 2.77
CA THR A 186 13.62 27.36 3.27
C THR A 186 12.13 27.45 3.59
N LYS A 187 11.78 28.06 4.72
CA LYS A 187 10.38 28.22 5.12
C LYS A 187 9.60 29.13 4.16
N LYS A 188 8.50 28.62 3.61
CA LYS A 188 7.49 29.34 2.83
C LYS A 188 6.53 30.08 3.75
N TRP A 189 5.88 29.36 4.66
CA TRP A 189 5.01 29.93 5.71
C TRP A 189 4.93 29.03 6.96
N ASP A 190 4.34 29.56 8.03
CA ASP A 190 3.94 28.76 9.20
C ASP A 190 2.57 29.23 9.72
N PHE A 191 1.80 28.31 10.29
CA PHE A 191 0.53 28.58 10.95
C PHE A 191 0.57 28.06 12.38
N SER A 192 0.01 28.80 13.34
CA SER A 192 0.02 28.43 14.77
C SER A 192 -1.36 28.00 15.26
N THR A 193 -1.41 26.83 15.88
CA THR A 193 -2.58 26.27 16.59
C THR A 193 -2.55 26.64 18.07
N GLY A 194 -3.56 26.18 18.82
CA GLY A 194 -3.65 26.37 20.27
C GLY A 194 -2.78 25.40 21.09
N ASP A 195 -2.33 24.30 20.48
CA ASP A 195 -1.52 23.24 21.10
C ASP A 195 -0.78 22.45 19.99
N SER A 196 0.05 21.51 20.41
CA SER A 196 0.93 20.66 19.60
C SER A 196 0.24 20.02 18.39
N ILE A 197 1.02 19.75 17.34
CA ILE A 197 0.56 19.01 16.15
C ILE A 197 1.49 17.79 16.01
N ILE A 198 0.90 16.60 16.19
CA ILE A 198 1.56 15.31 15.92
C ILE A 198 0.90 14.56 14.76
N SER A 199 -0.30 14.99 14.34
CA SER A 199 -1.00 14.53 13.15
C SER A 199 -0.21 14.89 11.90
N ALA A 200 0.06 13.91 11.03
CA ALA A 200 0.64 14.19 9.73
C ALA A 200 -0.40 14.92 8.86
N PRO A 201 -0.03 15.99 8.16
CA PRO A 201 -0.96 16.71 7.28
C PRO A 201 -1.40 15.84 6.09
N ALA A 202 -2.62 16.08 5.62
CA ALA A 202 -3.08 15.67 4.30
C ALA A 202 -3.09 16.88 3.37
N VAL A 203 -2.83 16.64 2.10
CA VAL A 203 -2.87 17.67 1.05
C VAL A 203 -3.80 17.25 -0.07
N GLY A 204 -4.54 18.19 -0.64
CA GLY A 204 -5.44 17.93 -1.77
C GLY A 204 -6.29 19.15 -2.14
N ASP A 205 -6.68 19.23 -3.40
CA ASP A 205 -7.59 20.26 -3.91
C ASP A 205 -9.04 19.91 -3.52
N LEU A 206 -9.51 20.46 -2.39
CA LEU A 206 -10.84 20.17 -1.84
C LEU A 206 -11.92 21.03 -2.52
N ASP A 207 -11.58 22.25 -2.93
CA ASP A 207 -12.53 23.21 -3.48
C ASP A 207 -12.48 23.36 -5.02
N LYS A 208 -11.55 22.68 -5.68
CA LYS A 208 -11.31 22.62 -7.12
C LYS A 208 -10.84 23.95 -7.70
N ASP A 209 -10.04 24.71 -6.95
CA ASP A 209 -9.47 25.97 -7.42
C ASP A 209 -8.10 25.84 -8.10
N GLY A 210 -7.51 24.64 -8.06
CA GLY A 210 -6.20 24.32 -8.65
C GLY A 210 -5.01 24.59 -7.74
N THR A 211 -5.23 24.95 -6.48
CA THR A 211 -4.23 24.92 -5.40
C THR A 211 -4.64 23.91 -4.34
N LEU A 212 -3.71 23.54 -3.45
CA LEU A 212 -3.96 22.47 -2.48
C LEU A 212 -4.31 23.01 -1.10
N GLU A 213 -5.35 22.44 -0.50
CA GLU A 213 -5.66 22.60 0.91
C GLU A 213 -4.80 21.66 1.76
N ILE A 214 -4.56 22.08 3.00
CA ILE A 214 -3.78 21.37 4.00
C ILE A 214 -4.68 21.07 5.19
N VAL A 215 -4.93 19.78 5.45
CA VAL A 215 -5.79 19.33 6.54
C VAL A 215 -4.99 18.59 7.60
N PHE A 216 -5.21 18.88 8.89
CA PHE A 216 -4.51 18.22 9.99
C PHE A 216 -5.25 18.33 11.33
N GLY A 217 -4.94 17.40 12.24
CA GLY A 217 -5.39 17.42 13.63
C GLY A 217 -4.46 18.17 14.59
N SER A 218 -5.00 18.72 15.68
CA SER A 218 -4.21 19.31 16.75
C SER A 218 -4.67 18.85 18.14
N LEU A 219 -3.73 18.86 19.09
CA LEU A 219 -3.98 18.64 20.51
C LEU A 219 -4.87 19.72 21.15
N ASP A 220 -5.18 20.81 20.43
CA ASP A 220 -6.14 21.82 20.89
C ASP A 220 -7.61 21.41 20.68
N GLN A 221 -7.85 20.15 20.29
CA GLN A 221 -9.16 19.53 20.03
C GLN A 221 -9.81 20.06 18.76
N LYS A 222 -9.00 20.31 17.73
CA LYS A 222 -9.50 20.77 16.44
C LYS A 222 -8.88 20.03 15.26
N ILE A 223 -9.70 19.97 14.22
CA ILE A 223 -9.29 19.67 12.85
C ILE A 223 -9.19 21.03 12.14
N TYR A 224 -8.08 21.27 11.46
CA TYR A 224 -7.82 22.50 10.72
C TYR A 224 -7.76 22.21 9.22
N CYS A 225 -8.25 23.16 8.43
CA CYS A 225 -7.93 23.25 7.01
C CYS A 225 -7.35 24.63 6.71
N LEU A 226 -6.23 24.65 5.99
CA LEU A 226 -5.57 25.85 5.50
C LEU A 226 -5.53 25.80 3.97
N ASN A 227 -5.59 26.95 3.31
CA ASN A 227 -5.21 27.02 1.89
C ASN A 227 -3.69 27.01 1.70
N HIS A 228 -3.28 26.93 0.44
CA HIS A 228 -1.90 26.94 -0.03
C HIS A 228 -0.99 28.06 0.50
N ASN A 229 -1.57 29.19 0.97
CA ASN A 229 -0.81 30.30 1.57
C ASN A 229 -0.63 30.18 3.10
N GLY A 230 -1.09 29.09 3.70
CA GLY A 230 -1.10 28.87 5.15
C GLY A 230 -2.17 29.68 5.88
N ASN A 231 -3.19 30.20 5.18
CA ASN A 231 -4.31 30.87 5.83
C ASN A 231 -5.40 29.86 6.14
N LYS A 232 -5.92 29.91 7.37
CA LYS A 232 -7.03 29.05 7.77
C LYS A 232 -8.31 29.36 7.00
N GLU A 233 -8.83 28.31 6.38
CA GLU A 233 -10.11 28.24 5.68
C GLU A 233 -11.22 27.99 6.71
N TRP A 234 -11.13 26.86 7.40
CA TRP A 234 -12.06 26.42 8.45
C TRP A 234 -11.35 25.66 9.57
N ASP A 235 -12.07 25.50 10.69
CA ASP A 235 -11.70 24.58 11.76
C ASP A 235 -12.95 23.93 12.36
N VAL A 236 -12.84 22.66 12.71
CA VAL A 236 -13.88 21.88 13.40
C VAL A 236 -13.40 21.60 14.81
N THR A 237 -14.24 21.89 15.81
CA THR A 237 -13.93 21.54 17.21
C THR A 237 -14.50 20.18 17.55
N THR A 238 -13.62 19.26 17.94
CA THR A 238 -13.96 17.90 18.36
C THR A 238 -14.17 17.83 19.88
N GLY A 239 -14.57 16.67 20.40
CA GLY A 239 -14.78 16.46 21.83
C GLY A 239 -13.51 16.20 22.64
N ASN A 240 -12.38 15.96 21.96
CA ASN A 240 -11.08 15.64 22.53
C ASN A 240 -9.97 15.89 21.49
N VAL A 241 -8.71 15.67 21.86
CA VAL A 241 -7.55 15.93 20.99
C VAL A 241 -7.62 15.16 19.67
N VAL A 242 -7.05 15.74 18.62
CA VAL A 242 -6.96 15.13 17.29
C VAL A 242 -5.49 14.88 16.99
N VAL A 243 -5.08 13.63 17.14
CA VAL A 243 -3.71 13.17 16.84
C VAL A 243 -3.63 12.35 15.55
N VAL A 244 -4.80 11.92 15.06
CA VAL A 244 -4.96 11.06 13.89
C VAL A 244 -4.64 11.87 12.63
N SER A 245 -4.00 11.24 11.64
CA SER A 245 -3.70 11.89 10.35
C SER A 245 -4.91 11.72 9.39
N PRO A 246 -5.38 12.79 8.70
CA PRO A 246 -6.60 12.77 7.88
C PRO A 246 -6.39 12.10 6.52
N VAL A 247 -7.37 11.38 5.98
CA VAL A 247 -7.37 10.97 4.56
C VAL A 247 -8.22 11.96 3.76
N ILE A 248 -7.83 12.21 2.51
CA ILE A 248 -8.63 12.96 1.55
C ILE A 248 -8.91 12.03 0.37
N ALA A 249 -10.18 11.75 0.09
CA ALA A 249 -10.60 10.83 -0.98
C ALA A 249 -12.03 11.16 -1.45
N ASP A 250 -12.37 10.86 -2.70
CA ASP A 250 -13.74 10.91 -3.22
C ASP A 250 -14.43 9.58 -2.88
N LEU A 251 -15.05 9.50 -1.70
CA LEU A 251 -15.51 8.22 -1.14
C LEU A 251 -16.69 7.64 -1.93
N ASP A 252 -17.59 8.51 -2.40
CA ASP A 252 -18.86 8.12 -3.03
C ASP A 252 -18.88 8.32 -4.56
N ALA A 253 -17.71 8.63 -5.15
CA ALA A 253 -17.50 8.87 -6.57
C ALA A 253 -18.40 9.97 -7.15
N ASP A 254 -18.76 10.99 -6.34
CA ASP A 254 -19.52 12.16 -6.79
C ASP A 254 -18.64 13.25 -7.43
N GLY A 255 -17.32 13.05 -7.36
CA GLY A 255 -16.28 13.92 -7.86
C GLY A 255 -15.73 14.88 -6.81
N ASN A 256 -16.36 15.03 -5.63
CA ASN A 256 -15.89 15.88 -4.54
C ASN A 256 -15.16 15.02 -3.51
N LYS A 257 -14.02 15.51 -3.01
CA LYS A 257 -13.26 14.78 -2.00
C LYS A 257 -13.78 15.09 -0.60
N GLU A 258 -13.94 14.05 0.20
CA GLU A 258 -14.20 14.10 1.64
C GLU A 258 -12.89 14.09 2.44
N VAL A 259 -12.97 14.61 3.66
CA VAL A 259 -11.93 14.48 4.67
C VAL A 259 -12.35 13.44 5.71
N ILE A 260 -11.55 12.39 5.87
CA ILE A 260 -11.79 11.32 6.84
C ILE A 260 -10.76 11.44 7.97
N ILE A 261 -11.21 11.60 9.21
CA ILE A 261 -10.28 11.76 10.35
C ILE A 261 -10.87 11.25 11.67
N GLY A 262 -10.05 10.51 12.43
CA GLY A 262 -10.38 10.04 13.77
C GLY A 262 -10.05 11.07 14.87
N SER A 263 -10.61 10.87 16.06
CA SER A 263 -10.37 11.71 17.23
C SER A 263 -10.37 10.90 18.51
N TYR A 264 -9.72 11.43 19.55
CA TYR A 264 -9.73 10.82 20.89
C TYR A 264 -11.09 10.91 21.59
N ASP A 265 -12.08 11.60 21.02
CA ASP A 265 -13.47 11.51 21.47
C ASP A 265 -14.16 10.20 21.02
N GLY A 266 -13.45 9.37 20.27
CA GLY A 266 -13.91 8.09 19.75
C GLY A 266 -14.78 8.23 18.52
N LYS A 267 -14.78 9.38 17.83
CA LYS A 267 -15.47 9.57 16.57
C LYS A 267 -14.53 9.50 15.37
N LEU A 268 -14.97 8.78 14.35
CA LEU A 268 -14.50 8.95 12.98
C LEU A 268 -15.40 10.00 12.32
N TYR A 269 -14.81 11.04 11.77
CA TYR A 269 -15.50 12.11 11.07
C TYR A 269 -15.30 11.97 9.57
N CYS A 270 -16.37 12.14 8.81
CA CYS A 270 -16.33 12.43 7.38
C CYS A 270 -16.84 13.86 7.19
N LEU A 271 -15.97 14.73 6.69
CA LEU A 271 -16.24 16.16 6.51
C LEU A 271 -16.20 16.52 5.03
N ASP A 272 -17.04 17.46 4.61
CA ASP A 272 -16.95 18.06 3.28
C ASP A 272 -15.84 19.10 3.19
N LYS A 273 -15.65 19.66 1.99
CA LYS A 273 -14.68 20.73 1.70
C LYS A 273 -14.83 22.00 2.55
N ASP A 274 -16.00 22.25 3.14
CA ASP A 274 -16.28 23.42 3.98
C ASP A 274 -16.10 23.10 5.48
N GLY A 275 -15.75 21.85 5.81
CA GLY A 275 -15.62 21.33 7.17
C GLY A 275 -16.96 20.98 7.82
N ASP A 276 -18.04 20.91 7.05
CA ASP A 276 -19.34 20.44 7.53
C ASP A 276 -19.36 18.91 7.60
N GLU A 277 -19.93 18.35 8.67
CA GLU A 277 -20.01 16.89 8.88
C GLU A 277 -21.01 16.25 7.92
N ASN A 278 -20.52 15.44 6.97
CA ASN A 278 -21.34 14.56 6.14
C ASN A 278 -21.94 13.45 7.02
N TRP A 279 -21.06 12.78 7.78
CA TRP A 279 -21.43 11.81 8.80
C TRP A 279 -20.33 11.68 9.87
N SER A 280 -20.68 11.10 11.01
CA SER A 280 -19.69 10.64 12.00
C SER A 280 -20.11 9.33 12.63
N LEU A 281 -19.13 8.46 12.88
CA LEU A 281 -19.33 7.16 13.51
C LEU A 281 -18.68 7.14 14.90
N GLN A 282 -19.45 6.75 15.93
CA GLN A 282 -18.99 6.75 17.32
C GLN A 282 -18.59 5.35 17.79
N PHE A 283 -17.33 5.23 18.21
CA PHE A 283 -16.76 4.07 18.86
C PHE A 283 -16.75 4.22 20.38
N ALA A 284 -16.52 3.11 21.09
CA ALA A 284 -16.50 3.10 22.55
C ALA A 284 -15.22 3.73 23.14
N TRP A 285 -14.15 3.78 22.35
CA TRP A 285 -12.82 4.24 22.74
C TRP A 285 -12.26 5.22 21.72
N SER A 286 -11.19 5.91 22.13
CA SER A 286 -10.45 6.86 21.31
C SER A 286 -9.91 6.20 20.03
N ILE A 287 -10.03 6.91 18.91
CA ILE A 287 -9.35 6.51 17.68
C ILE A 287 -7.97 7.16 17.68
N TYR A 288 -6.95 6.33 17.56
CA TYR A 288 -5.55 6.72 17.45
C TYR A 288 -4.99 6.44 16.03
N PRO A 289 -5.22 5.25 15.45
CA PRO A 289 -4.68 4.92 14.14
C PRO A 289 -5.20 5.83 13.04
N SER A 290 -4.33 6.15 12.08
CA SER A 290 -4.73 6.84 10.86
C SER A 290 -5.56 5.89 9.97
N PRO A 291 -6.62 6.36 9.30
CA PRO A 291 -7.38 5.53 8.37
C PRO A 291 -6.56 5.17 7.13
N ALA A 292 -6.95 4.08 6.48
CA ALA A 292 -6.61 3.76 5.10
C ALA A 292 -7.91 3.66 4.28
N VAL A 293 -7.82 3.90 2.97
CA VAL A 293 -8.96 3.79 2.05
C VAL A 293 -8.60 2.94 0.83
N GLY A 294 -9.60 2.26 0.29
CA GLY A 294 -9.48 1.42 -0.91
C GLY A 294 -10.85 0.82 -1.26
N ASP A 295 -11.06 0.47 -2.53
CA ASP A 295 -12.24 -0.28 -3.00
C ASP A 295 -12.05 -1.75 -2.63
N MET A 296 -12.39 -2.10 -1.40
CA MET A 296 -12.03 -3.39 -0.78
C MET A 296 -12.72 -4.55 -1.49
N ASP A 297 -13.99 -4.37 -1.88
CA ASP A 297 -14.82 -5.42 -2.47
C ASP A 297 -15.05 -5.28 -3.98
N ALA A 298 -14.34 -4.34 -4.62
CA ALA A 298 -14.35 -4.04 -6.05
C ALA A 298 -15.75 -3.64 -6.57
N ASP A 299 -16.52 -2.90 -5.77
CA ASP A 299 -17.86 -2.40 -6.13
C ASP A 299 -17.87 -1.00 -6.78
N GLY A 300 -16.72 -0.32 -6.76
CA GLY A 300 -16.50 1.00 -7.33
C GLY A 300 -16.77 2.17 -6.36
N THR A 301 -16.99 1.89 -5.07
CA THR A 301 -16.95 2.89 -3.99
C THR A 301 -15.81 2.58 -3.04
N LEU A 302 -15.36 3.58 -2.26
CA LEU A 302 -14.23 3.38 -1.35
C LEU A 302 -14.71 3.02 0.05
N GLU A 303 -14.06 2.01 0.63
CA GLU A 303 -14.18 1.66 2.03
C GLU A 303 -13.07 2.33 2.84
N ILE A 304 -13.34 2.47 4.13
CA ILE A 304 -12.41 3.02 5.11
C ILE A 304 -12.06 1.92 6.11
N VAL A 305 -10.79 1.56 6.17
CA VAL A 305 -10.27 0.64 7.18
C VAL A 305 -9.63 1.45 8.32
N ILE A 306 -10.01 1.13 9.56
CA ILE A 306 -9.40 1.71 10.76
C ILE A 306 -9.09 0.65 11.81
N GLY A 307 -7.99 0.89 12.53
CA GLY A 307 -7.76 0.28 13.84
C GLY A 307 -8.36 1.13 14.97
N ASN A 308 -8.59 0.51 16.13
CA ASN A 308 -9.02 1.20 17.34
C ASN A 308 -8.26 0.68 18.58
N TYR A 309 -8.10 1.54 19.58
CA TYR A 309 -7.45 1.20 20.83
C TYR A 309 -8.23 0.17 21.67
N ASP A 310 -9.49 -0.12 21.32
CA ASP A 310 -10.27 -1.21 21.93
C ASP A 310 -9.93 -2.61 21.41
N GLY A 311 -8.99 -2.71 20.46
CA GLY A 311 -8.60 -3.95 19.77
C GLY A 311 -9.50 -4.30 18.60
N GLY A 312 -10.38 -3.39 18.18
CA GLY A 312 -11.17 -3.56 16.97
C GLY A 312 -10.44 -3.09 15.73
N ILE A 313 -10.53 -3.86 14.66
CA ILE A 313 -10.29 -3.43 13.28
C ILE A 313 -11.67 -3.34 12.62
N TYR A 314 -11.94 -2.25 11.91
CA TYR A 314 -13.25 -1.96 11.33
C TYR A 314 -13.09 -1.57 9.87
N CYS A 315 -13.98 -2.09 9.03
CA CYS A 315 -14.25 -1.57 7.71
C CYS A 315 -15.59 -0.83 7.72
N ILE A 316 -15.60 0.35 7.11
CA ILE A 316 -16.74 1.25 7.05
C ILE A 316 -16.93 1.65 5.58
N ASP A 317 -18.18 1.60 5.10
CA ASP A 317 -18.52 2.01 3.75
C ASP A 317 -18.47 3.55 3.57
N HIS A 318 -18.57 4.01 2.33
CA HIS A 318 -18.57 5.44 1.97
C HIS A 318 -19.66 6.28 2.66
N VAL A 319 -20.76 5.67 3.14
CA VAL A 319 -21.85 6.37 3.85
C VAL A 319 -21.74 6.30 5.39
N GLY A 320 -20.70 5.65 5.91
CA GLY A 320 -20.42 5.58 7.35
C GLY A 320 -21.07 4.41 8.09
N ASP A 321 -21.59 3.41 7.37
CA ASP A 321 -22.09 2.16 7.94
C ASP A 321 -20.95 1.12 8.04
N ALA A 322 -20.89 0.41 9.17
CA ALA A 322 -19.86 -0.61 9.36
C ALA A 322 -20.20 -1.88 8.56
N GLU A 323 -19.26 -2.32 7.73
CA GLU A 323 -19.39 -3.53 6.92
C GLU A 323 -19.02 -4.77 7.72
N TRP A 324 -17.80 -4.75 8.27
CA TRP A 324 -17.28 -5.81 9.12
C TRP A 324 -16.43 -5.25 10.25
N SER A 325 -16.18 -6.13 11.23
CA SER A 325 -15.26 -5.83 12.32
C SER A 325 -14.52 -7.09 12.75
N PHE A 326 -13.23 -6.96 13.00
CA PHE A 326 -12.38 -8.01 13.54
C PHE A 326 -11.86 -7.59 14.92
N ALA A 327 -11.67 -8.54 15.84
CA ALA A 327 -11.22 -8.26 17.19
C ALA A 327 -9.87 -8.94 17.46
N THR A 328 -8.85 -8.13 17.73
CA THR A 328 -7.56 -8.56 18.26
C THR A 328 -7.63 -8.69 19.79
N MET A 329 -6.52 -9.09 20.42
CA MET A 329 -6.47 -9.25 21.87
C MET A 329 -6.01 -8.00 22.63
N ASP A 330 -5.52 -6.97 21.94
CA ASP A 330 -5.06 -5.69 22.51
C ASP A 330 -5.18 -4.56 21.47
N GLY A 331 -4.92 -3.32 21.87
CA GLY A 331 -5.19 -2.12 21.05
C GLY A 331 -4.40 -2.04 19.74
N ILE A 332 -4.93 -1.26 18.79
CA ILE A 332 -4.27 -0.91 17.53
C ILE A 332 -3.73 0.53 17.62
N TRP A 333 -2.47 0.74 17.22
CA TRP A 333 -1.81 2.06 17.18
C TRP A 333 -1.43 2.49 15.76
N GLY A 334 -0.85 1.58 14.97
CA GLY A 334 -0.50 1.82 13.57
C GLY A 334 -1.72 1.84 12.65
N GLY A 335 -1.65 2.62 11.58
CA GLY A 335 -2.67 2.58 10.52
C GLY A 335 -2.62 1.27 9.71
N PRO A 336 -3.66 0.96 8.92
CA PRO A 336 -3.63 -0.17 7.99
C PRO A 336 -2.74 0.10 6.77
N ALA A 337 -2.33 -0.97 6.10
CA ALA A 337 -2.06 -0.97 4.66
C ALA A 337 -3.15 -1.78 3.95
N ILE A 338 -3.42 -1.47 2.67
CA ILE A 338 -4.43 -2.14 1.86
C ILE A 338 -3.82 -2.52 0.51
N ALA A 339 -3.92 -3.81 0.16
CA ALA A 339 -3.47 -4.36 -1.12
C ALA A 339 -4.12 -5.72 -1.41
N ASP A 340 -4.25 -6.07 -2.69
CA ASP A 340 -4.57 -7.41 -3.18
C ASP A 340 -3.31 -8.28 -3.08
N LEU A 341 -3.16 -8.98 -1.95
CA LEU A 341 -1.98 -9.77 -1.66
C LEU A 341 -1.97 -11.12 -2.39
N ASP A 342 -3.14 -11.65 -2.75
CA ASP A 342 -3.30 -12.97 -3.35
C ASP A 342 -3.69 -13.02 -4.83
N GLY A 343 -3.91 -11.84 -5.43
CA GLY A 343 -4.21 -11.61 -6.83
C GLY A 343 -5.64 -12.01 -7.22
N ASP A 344 -6.59 -12.00 -6.28
CA ASP A 344 -7.98 -12.39 -6.54
C ASP A 344 -8.89 -11.24 -7.01
N GLY A 345 -8.37 -10.02 -7.00
CA GLY A 345 -9.04 -8.80 -7.44
C GLY A 345 -9.89 -8.12 -6.36
N THR A 346 -9.82 -8.58 -5.12
CA THR A 346 -10.28 -7.86 -3.93
C THR A 346 -9.10 -7.50 -3.04
N LEU A 347 -9.28 -6.58 -2.10
CA LEU A 347 -8.16 -6.08 -1.28
C LEU A 347 -8.15 -6.73 0.11
N GLU A 348 -6.95 -6.95 0.63
CA GLU A 348 -6.69 -7.31 2.02
C GLU A 348 -6.29 -6.10 2.86
N ALA A 349 -6.71 -6.10 4.12
CA ALA A 349 -6.24 -5.16 5.13
C ALA A 349 -5.14 -5.77 6.01
N ILE A 350 -3.98 -5.12 6.05
CA ILE A 350 -2.85 -5.51 6.90
C ILE A 350 -2.74 -4.56 8.09
N VAL A 351 -2.78 -5.11 9.32
CA VAL A 351 -2.84 -4.29 10.54
C VAL A 351 -1.98 -4.86 11.67
N GLY A 352 -1.15 -4.01 12.27
CA GLY A 352 -0.37 -4.31 13.47
C GLY A 352 -1.14 -4.12 14.77
N SER A 353 -0.84 -4.91 15.80
CA SER A 353 -1.55 -4.90 17.08
C SER A 353 -0.60 -5.01 18.28
N ASP A 354 -0.98 -4.39 19.40
CA ASP A 354 -0.29 -4.50 20.71
C ASP A 354 -0.36 -5.92 21.29
N ASP A 355 -1.14 -6.83 20.71
CA ASP A 355 -1.11 -8.26 21.08
C ASP A 355 0.04 -9.04 20.44
N THR A 356 1.05 -8.32 19.96
CA THR A 356 2.30 -8.81 19.36
C THR A 356 2.07 -9.55 18.05
N LYS A 357 1.12 -9.06 17.25
CA LYS A 357 0.77 -9.68 15.98
C LYS A 357 0.55 -8.66 14.87
N LEU A 358 0.85 -9.13 13.67
CA LEU A 358 0.38 -8.57 12.42
C LEU A 358 -0.76 -9.45 11.91
N TYR A 359 -1.86 -8.83 11.48
CA TYR A 359 -3.04 -9.48 10.93
C TYR A 359 -3.20 -9.13 9.46
N CYS A 360 -3.68 -10.10 8.69
CA CYS A 360 -4.19 -9.90 7.34
C CYS A 360 -5.65 -10.35 7.31
N LEU A 361 -6.52 -9.49 6.81
CA LEU A 361 -7.95 -9.72 6.72
C LEU A 361 -8.40 -9.56 5.27
N ASP A 362 -9.20 -10.50 4.77
CA ASP A 362 -9.85 -10.37 3.45
C ASP A 362 -10.88 -9.23 3.43
N HIS A 363 -11.40 -8.93 2.25
CA HIS A 363 -12.43 -7.90 2.04
C HIS A 363 -13.73 -8.13 2.85
N ASP A 364 -13.99 -9.36 3.30
CA ASP A 364 -15.14 -9.75 4.15
C ASP A 364 -14.81 -9.66 5.66
N GLY A 365 -13.57 -9.30 6.02
CA GLY A 365 -13.07 -9.21 7.40
C GLY A 365 -12.69 -10.54 8.04
N ASN A 366 -12.52 -11.61 7.26
CA ASN A 366 -12.01 -12.89 7.74
C ASN A 366 -10.48 -12.88 7.82
N GLU A 367 -9.94 -13.50 8.87
CA GLU A 367 -8.49 -13.67 9.00
C GLU A 367 -7.97 -14.66 7.96
N GLU A 368 -7.19 -14.12 7.02
CA GLU A 368 -6.36 -14.81 6.04
C GLU A 368 -5.18 -15.48 6.75
N TRP A 369 -4.38 -14.66 7.43
CA TRP A 369 -3.26 -15.08 8.24
C TRP A 369 -2.97 -14.08 9.36
N ASN A 370 -2.14 -14.53 10.31
CA ASN A 370 -1.54 -13.65 11.30
C ASN A 370 -0.10 -14.09 11.56
N PHE A 371 0.76 -13.13 11.86
CA PHE A 371 2.17 -13.35 12.16
C PHE A 371 2.50 -12.83 13.56
N GLY A 372 3.23 -13.61 14.35
CA GLY A 372 3.63 -13.22 15.70
C GLY A 372 4.99 -12.53 15.72
N THR A 373 5.04 -11.28 16.18
CA THR A 373 6.27 -10.52 16.41
C THR A 373 6.81 -10.73 17.84
N GLY A 374 7.95 -10.13 18.16
CA GLY A 374 8.54 -10.22 19.50
C GLY A 374 7.87 -9.34 20.55
N ASP A 375 7.28 -8.22 20.13
CA ASP A 375 6.56 -7.25 20.97
C ASP A 375 5.48 -6.53 20.10
N TRP A 376 4.93 -5.41 20.58
CA TRP A 376 3.88 -4.64 19.91
C TRP A 376 4.22 -4.25 18.46
N VAL A 377 3.20 -4.07 17.63
CA VAL A 377 3.33 -3.53 16.26
C VAL A 377 2.52 -2.23 16.20
N ASP A 378 3.22 -1.10 16.33
CA ASP A 378 2.61 0.24 16.49
C ASP A 378 2.77 1.14 15.25
N CYS A 379 3.47 0.64 14.23
CA CYS A 379 3.67 1.30 12.95
C CYS A 379 2.65 0.83 11.92
N ALA A 380 2.37 1.65 10.90
CA ALA A 380 1.67 1.13 9.74
C ALA A 380 2.58 0.12 9.00
N PRO A 381 2.06 -1.03 8.57
CA PRO A 381 2.81 -1.91 7.69
C PRO A 381 3.02 -1.25 6.33
N ALA A 382 3.97 -1.79 5.56
CA ALA A 382 4.11 -1.48 4.14
C ALA A 382 4.10 -2.77 3.32
N VAL A 383 3.65 -2.71 2.07
CA VAL A 383 3.62 -3.84 1.14
C VAL A 383 4.37 -3.46 -0.13
N ALA A 384 5.22 -4.33 -0.63
CA ALA A 384 6.03 -4.09 -1.82
C ALA A 384 6.51 -5.41 -2.41
N ASP A 385 6.66 -5.50 -3.72
CA ASP A 385 7.42 -6.58 -4.35
C ASP A 385 8.91 -6.21 -4.26
N LEU A 386 9.60 -6.68 -3.21
CA LEU A 386 10.96 -6.24 -2.92
C LEU A 386 12.00 -6.96 -3.78
N ASP A 387 11.70 -8.19 -4.20
CA ASP A 387 12.63 -9.03 -4.97
C ASP A 387 12.27 -9.17 -6.46
N GLY A 388 11.15 -8.55 -6.89
CA GLY A 388 10.70 -8.49 -8.27
C GLY A 388 10.10 -9.81 -8.77
N ASP A 389 9.63 -10.68 -7.87
CA ASP A 389 9.06 -11.98 -8.25
C ASP A 389 7.56 -11.94 -8.57
N GLY A 390 6.92 -10.77 -8.42
CA GLY A 390 5.51 -10.51 -8.64
C GLY A 390 4.63 -10.82 -7.43
N ILE A 391 5.20 -11.11 -6.26
CA ILE A 391 4.50 -11.34 -5.00
C ILE A 391 4.89 -10.25 -4.01
N PHE A 392 3.92 -9.65 -3.33
CA PHE A 392 4.23 -8.65 -2.32
C PHE A 392 4.82 -9.27 -1.05
N GLU A 393 5.92 -8.68 -0.57
CA GLU A 393 6.38 -8.79 0.80
C GLU A 393 5.59 -7.82 1.70
N VAL A 394 5.47 -8.21 2.97
CA VAL A 394 4.89 -7.36 4.01
C VAL A 394 5.96 -6.94 5.01
N LEU A 395 6.17 -5.63 5.13
CA LEU A 395 7.09 -4.99 6.06
C LEU A 395 6.36 -4.51 7.31
N ALA A 396 6.87 -4.86 8.49
CA ALA A 396 6.31 -4.41 9.75
C ALA A 396 7.38 -4.16 10.81
N ALA A 397 7.41 -2.94 11.36
CA ALA A 397 8.24 -2.57 12.48
C ALA A 397 7.57 -2.94 13.82
N SER A 398 8.34 -3.50 14.75
CA SER A 398 7.87 -3.95 16.06
C SER A 398 8.72 -3.38 17.19
N PHE A 399 8.10 -3.27 18.37
CA PHE A 399 8.69 -2.80 19.63
C PHE A 399 9.71 -3.78 20.25
N ASP A 400 10.13 -4.80 19.51
CA ASP A 400 11.27 -5.66 19.87
C ASP A 400 12.56 -5.29 19.13
N ASP A 401 12.67 -4.01 18.76
CA ASP A 401 13.77 -3.39 18.02
C ASP A 401 13.94 -3.89 16.57
N LYS A 402 12.92 -4.53 15.97
CA LYS A 402 13.02 -5.15 14.64
C LYS A 402 12.08 -4.58 13.59
N LEU A 403 12.59 -4.47 12.38
CA LEU A 403 11.82 -4.47 11.14
C LEU A 403 11.74 -5.90 10.62
N TYR A 404 10.53 -6.42 10.45
CA TYR A 404 10.25 -7.72 9.85
C TYR A 404 9.92 -7.58 8.37
N CYS A 405 10.43 -8.49 7.56
CA CYS A 405 9.96 -8.74 6.20
C CYS A 405 9.34 -10.15 6.13
N LEU A 406 8.13 -10.21 5.60
CA LEU A 406 7.35 -11.43 5.47
C LEU A 406 7.09 -11.72 3.99
N SER A 407 7.51 -12.89 3.54
CA SER A 407 7.17 -13.40 2.22
C SER A 407 5.87 -14.20 2.28
N LEU A 408 5.08 -14.08 1.21
CA LEU A 408 3.79 -14.76 1.07
C LEU A 408 3.96 -16.09 0.32
N SER A 409 3.21 -17.10 0.77
CA SER A 409 3.21 -18.41 0.14
C SER A 409 1.79 -18.93 -0.05
N GLY A 410 1.57 -19.71 -1.11
CA GLY A 410 0.23 -20.14 -1.50
C GLY A 410 -0.39 -19.25 -2.59
N VAL A 411 0.23 -18.11 -2.87
CA VAL A 411 -0.10 -17.15 -3.94
C VAL A 411 0.89 -17.29 -5.11
N THR A 412 0.52 -16.80 -6.30
CA THR A 412 1.38 -16.89 -7.51
C THR A 412 1.67 -15.56 -8.17
N THR A 413 0.92 -14.53 -7.80
CA THR A 413 1.06 -13.13 -8.16
C THR A 413 0.26 -12.37 -7.11
N SER A 414 0.71 -11.17 -6.76
CA SER A 414 -0.14 -10.19 -6.10
C SER A 414 -0.83 -9.32 -7.15
N GLY A 415 -1.83 -8.56 -6.71
CA GLY A 415 -2.57 -7.62 -7.53
C GLY A 415 -2.19 -6.17 -7.21
N GLU A 416 -3.19 -5.33 -7.03
CA GLU A 416 -3.04 -3.88 -6.83
C GLU A 416 -2.79 -3.51 -5.36
N ALA A 417 -2.15 -2.35 -5.11
CA ALA A 417 -1.80 -1.89 -3.78
C ALA A 417 -2.12 -0.39 -3.58
N PRO A 418 -3.42 -0.01 -3.55
CA PRO A 418 -3.84 1.40 -3.59
C PRO A 418 -3.51 2.19 -2.31
N TRP A 419 -3.14 1.49 -1.23
CA TRP A 419 -2.69 2.07 0.02
C TRP A 419 -1.53 1.25 0.59
N TYR A 420 -0.40 1.25 -0.12
CA TYR A 420 0.70 0.33 0.13
C TYR A 420 1.54 0.66 1.37
N SER A 421 1.45 1.88 1.90
CA SER A 421 2.22 2.29 3.07
C SER A 421 1.49 3.37 3.89
N PHE A 422 2.12 3.84 4.96
CA PHE A 422 1.62 4.96 5.76
C PHE A 422 1.19 6.12 4.83
N ARG A 423 -0.06 6.59 4.97
CA ARG A 423 -0.62 7.73 4.21
C ARG A 423 -0.78 7.50 2.70
N GLY A 424 -0.86 6.25 2.27
CA GLY A 424 -1.20 5.85 0.91
C GLY A 424 0.02 5.68 0.02
N SER A 425 1.01 6.56 0.15
CA SER A 425 2.18 6.60 -0.73
C SER A 425 3.47 7.04 -0.04
N ARG A 426 4.61 6.88 -0.73
CA ARG A 426 5.90 7.42 -0.30
C ARG A 426 5.96 8.95 -0.16
N PHE A 427 4.96 9.67 -0.68
CA PHE A 427 4.84 11.14 -0.60
C PHE A 427 4.08 11.59 0.67
N ASN A 428 3.44 10.64 1.35
CA ASN A 428 2.64 10.82 2.56
C ASN A 428 1.48 11.83 2.43
N THR A 429 0.93 12.00 1.23
CA THR A 429 -0.10 13.00 0.91
C THR A 429 -1.44 12.74 1.62
N GLY A 430 -1.72 11.48 1.94
CA GLY A 430 -3.01 11.05 2.47
C GLY A 430 -4.09 10.91 1.39
N GLN A 431 -3.68 10.70 0.14
CA GLN A 431 -4.52 10.36 -1.02
C GLN A 431 -4.26 8.89 -1.39
N MET A 432 -5.21 8.29 -2.11
CA MET A 432 -5.10 6.94 -2.65
C MET A 432 -4.32 6.93 -3.96
N ASP A 433 -3.75 5.78 -4.30
CA ASP A 433 -3.20 5.45 -5.61
C ASP A 433 -4.22 4.56 -6.35
N SER A 434 -5.01 5.15 -7.25
CA SER A 434 -6.18 4.49 -7.83
C SER A 434 -5.87 3.38 -8.83
N ASP A 435 -4.70 3.40 -9.45
CA ASP A 435 -4.28 2.39 -10.42
C ASP A 435 -3.03 1.60 -10.00
N SER A 436 -2.51 1.89 -8.80
CA SER A 436 -1.49 1.09 -8.12
C SER A 436 -0.20 0.96 -8.91
N ASP A 437 0.25 2.10 -9.42
CA ASP A 437 1.48 2.24 -10.17
C ASP A 437 2.67 2.75 -9.32
N GLY A 438 2.40 3.17 -8.07
CA GLY A 438 3.38 3.67 -7.12
C GLY A 438 3.27 5.17 -6.81
N ILE A 439 2.44 5.92 -7.54
CA ILE A 439 2.14 7.34 -7.29
C ILE A 439 0.67 7.58 -6.97
N ASP A 440 0.39 8.42 -5.98
CA ASP A 440 -1.00 8.74 -5.62
C ASP A 440 -1.67 9.70 -6.61
N ASP A 441 -3.00 9.70 -6.66
CA ASP A 441 -3.82 10.52 -7.57
C ASP A 441 -3.46 12.02 -7.55
N LEU A 442 -3.00 12.52 -6.39
CA LEU A 442 -2.57 13.92 -6.29
C LEU A 442 -1.24 14.14 -7.01
N THR A 443 -0.30 13.22 -6.80
CA THR A 443 1.04 13.23 -7.39
C THR A 443 0.99 13.08 -8.90
N GLU A 444 0.15 12.19 -9.40
CA GLU A 444 -0.09 12.07 -10.83
C GLU A 444 -0.64 13.36 -11.45
N GLY A 445 -1.49 14.10 -10.73
CA GLY A 445 -1.98 15.41 -11.15
C GLY A 445 -0.86 16.44 -11.36
N TYR A 446 0.25 16.30 -10.63
CA TYR A 446 1.45 17.14 -10.79
C TYR A 446 2.26 16.73 -12.03
N TYR A 447 2.46 15.42 -12.26
CA TYR A 447 3.18 14.91 -13.43
C TYR A 447 2.34 14.91 -14.72
N ASN A 448 1.02 15.11 -14.62
CA ASN A 448 0.03 15.07 -15.71
C ASN A 448 -0.19 13.68 -16.30
N THR A 449 -0.03 12.65 -15.48
CA THR A 449 -0.35 11.25 -15.79
C THR A 449 -1.83 10.95 -15.53
N ASN A 450 -2.29 9.74 -15.85
CA ASN A 450 -3.69 9.36 -15.80
C ASN A 450 -4.00 8.43 -14.62
N HIS A 451 -4.81 8.94 -13.67
CA HIS A 451 -5.11 8.34 -12.35
C HIS A 451 -5.94 7.06 -12.35
N THR A 452 -6.04 6.42 -13.50
CA THR A 452 -6.82 5.20 -13.72
C THR A 452 -6.15 4.28 -14.74
N GLN A 453 -4.91 4.57 -15.11
CA GLN A 453 -4.13 3.88 -16.12
C GLN A 453 -2.66 3.86 -15.67
N PRO A 454 -2.15 2.71 -15.20
CA PRO A 454 -0.81 2.62 -14.57
C PRO A 454 0.39 2.97 -15.46
N ASP A 455 0.17 3.16 -16.75
CA ASP A 455 1.17 3.36 -17.82
C ASP A 455 0.49 4.28 -18.83
N THR A 456 0.77 5.57 -18.74
CA THR A 456 0.03 6.64 -19.42
C THR A 456 0.33 6.67 -20.92
N ASP A 457 1.57 6.44 -21.32
CA ASP A 457 2.00 6.52 -22.73
C ASP A 457 2.00 5.16 -23.47
N ALA A 458 1.75 4.08 -22.73
CA ALA A 458 1.56 2.71 -23.18
C ALA A 458 2.81 2.06 -23.77
N ASP A 459 3.95 2.25 -23.13
CA ASP A 459 5.25 1.68 -23.48
C ASP A 459 5.64 0.42 -22.67
N GLU A 460 4.75 -0.01 -21.76
CA GLU A 460 4.90 -1.14 -20.82
C GLU A 460 5.69 -0.83 -19.54
N LEU A 461 6.20 0.39 -19.33
CA LEU A 461 6.75 0.89 -18.08
C LEU A 461 5.67 1.71 -17.34
N LYS A 462 5.54 1.52 -16.03
CA LYS A 462 4.50 2.20 -15.23
C LYS A 462 4.94 3.63 -14.89
N ASP A 463 4.02 4.58 -14.81
CA ASP A 463 4.38 6.00 -14.58
C ASP A 463 5.16 6.17 -13.26
N GLY A 464 4.70 5.51 -12.19
CA GLY A 464 5.41 5.51 -10.92
C GLY A 464 6.84 4.92 -11.00
N THR A 465 7.06 3.91 -11.86
CA THR A 465 8.38 3.31 -12.12
C THR A 465 9.25 4.23 -12.96
N GLU A 466 8.70 4.88 -13.97
CA GLU A 466 9.38 5.87 -14.80
C GLU A 466 9.96 7.02 -13.99
N LEU A 467 9.21 7.50 -12.99
CA LEU A 467 9.70 8.51 -12.06
C LEU A 467 10.87 8.02 -11.19
N GLU A 468 11.03 6.71 -10.98
CA GLU A 468 12.20 6.14 -10.31
C GLU A 468 13.42 6.07 -11.24
N TYR A 469 13.21 5.69 -12.50
CA TYR A 469 14.26 5.65 -13.53
C TYR A 469 14.65 7.05 -14.05
N GLY A 470 13.78 8.03 -13.87
CA GLY A 470 13.95 9.40 -14.36
C GLY A 470 13.55 9.59 -15.84
N THR A 471 12.79 8.65 -16.40
CA THR A 471 12.16 8.76 -17.75
C THR A 471 10.93 9.67 -17.71
N ASP A 472 10.41 10.07 -18.88
CA ASP A 472 9.21 10.93 -18.99
C ASP A 472 7.95 10.08 -19.20
N PRO A 473 7.02 9.98 -18.22
CA PRO A 473 5.82 9.13 -18.30
C PRO A 473 4.76 9.55 -19.33
N LEU A 474 5.13 10.47 -20.21
CA LEU A 474 4.33 10.98 -21.31
C LEU A 474 5.03 10.79 -22.67
N ASP A 475 6.25 10.23 -22.70
CA ASP A 475 7.05 10.00 -23.88
C ASP A 475 7.63 8.57 -23.91
N PRO A 476 7.10 7.67 -24.76
CA PRO A 476 7.40 6.23 -24.70
C PRO A 476 8.80 5.86 -25.22
N ASP A 477 9.70 6.82 -25.38
CA ASP A 477 11.06 6.74 -25.97
C ASP A 477 11.79 8.02 -25.53
N THR A 478 12.18 8.07 -24.25
CA THR A 478 12.64 9.29 -23.57
C THR A 478 13.90 9.87 -24.21
N ASP A 479 14.82 9.02 -24.66
CA ASP A 479 16.07 9.44 -25.28
C ASP A 479 15.98 9.66 -26.80
N GLY A 480 14.89 9.16 -27.43
CA GLY A 480 14.54 9.36 -28.82
C GLY A 480 15.35 8.53 -29.80
N ASP A 481 15.87 7.38 -29.37
CA ASP A 481 16.71 6.48 -30.16
C ASP A 481 15.90 5.50 -31.03
N GLY A 482 14.61 5.33 -30.70
CA GLY A 482 13.67 4.47 -31.40
C GLY A 482 13.44 3.09 -30.78
N LEU A 483 13.98 2.84 -29.59
CA LEU A 483 13.57 1.80 -28.64
C LEU A 483 12.64 2.43 -27.57
N TYR A 484 11.71 1.66 -27.00
CA TYR A 484 10.82 2.20 -25.97
C TYR A 484 11.41 1.97 -24.59
N ASP A 485 11.18 2.87 -23.63
CA ASP A 485 11.79 2.80 -22.29
C ASP A 485 11.45 1.47 -21.60
N GLY A 486 10.21 1.00 -21.74
CA GLY A 486 9.79 -0.33 -21.29
C GLY A 486 10.54 -1.50 -21.96
N ASP A 487 10.79 -1.43 -23.28
CA ASP A 487 11.59 -2.44 -24.00
C ASP A 487 13.04 -2.44 -23.48
N GLU A 488 13.59 -1.26 -23.21
CA GLU A 488 14.95 -1.10 -22.69
C GLU A 488 15.11 -1.73 -21.32
N VAL A 489 14.19 -1.47 -20.40
CA VAL A 489 14.21 -2.01 -19.04
C VAL A 489 13.96 -3.53 -19.03
N PHE A 490 12.93 -4.01 -19.74
CA PHE A 490 12.48 -5.40 -19.60
C PHE A 490 13.11 -6.39 -20.59
N ASP A 491 13.41 -5.97 -21.82
CA ASP A 491 13.84 -6.86 -22.90
C ASP A 491 15.35 -6.76 -23.19
N TYR A 492 15.93 -5.56 -23.14
CA TYR A 492 17.33 -5.31 -23.55
C TYR A 492 18.29 -5.05 -22.38
N ASN A 493 17.79 -4.63 -21.22
CA ASN A 493 18.59 -4.20 -20.06
C ASN A 493 19.58 -3.07 -20.46
N THR A 494 19.11 -2.08 -21.22
CA THR A 494 19.83 -0.84 -21.59
C THR A 494 19.43 0.31 -20.66
N ASP A 495 20.10 1.46 -20.77
CA ASP A 495 19.76 2.67 -20.00
C ASP A 495 18.78 3.53 -20.83
N PRO A 496 17.51 3.68 -20.43
CA PRO A 496 16.49 4.41 -21.21
C PRO A 496 16.73 5.93 -21.29
N LEU A 497 17.82 6.41 -20.67
CA LEU A 497 18.26 7.80 -20.77
C LEU A 497 19.52 7.96 -21.65
N ASP A 498 20.06 6.87 -22.21
CA ASP A 498 21.29 6.85 -23.00
C ASP A 498 21.17 6.08 -24.32
N ALA A 499 20.98 6.83 -25.40
CA ALA A 499 20.77 6.34 -26.76
C ALA A 499 21.91 5.53 -27.40
N ASP A 500 22.94 5.09 -26.67
CA ASP A 500 24.07 4.26 -27.12
C ASP A 500 24.73 3.66 -25.85
N SER A 501 24.03 2.72 -25.20
CA SER A 501 24.36 2.20 -23.86
C SER A 501 25.78 1.62 -23.75
N ASP A 502 26.35 1.13 -24.86
CA ASP A 502 27.68 0.52 -24.89
C ASP A 502 28.79 1.39 -25.52
N ASP A 503 28.46 2.64 -25.89
CA ASP A 503 29.36 3.66 -26.43
C ASP A 503 30.08 3.23 -27.74
N ASP A 504 29.49 2.35 -28.55
CA ASP A 504 30.12 1.84 -29.77
C ASP A 504 29.81 2.67 -31.05
N GLY A 505 28.81 3.55 -30.96
CA GLY A 505 28.40 4.49 -31.99
C GLY A 505 27.20 4.06 -32.84
N TYR A 506 26.48 3.02 -32.45
CA TYR A 506 25.11 2.69 -32.91
C TYR A 506 24.15 2.87 -31.73
N SER A 507 22.93 3.31 -32.00
CA SER A 507 21.95 3.43 -30.92
C SER A 507 21.34 2.08 -30.56
N ASP A 508 20.85 1.94 -29.34
CA ASP A 508 20.22 0.72 -28.83
C ASP A 508 19.05 0.29 -29.72
N GLY A 509 18.22 1.23 -30.17
CA GLY A 509 17.18 1.05 -31.17
C GLY A 509 17.69 0.61 -32.56
N GLU A 510 18.86 1.08 -33.02
CA GLU A 510 19.47 0.60 -34.27
C GLU A 510 19.95 -0.86 -34.16
N GLU A 511 20.47 -1.23 -32.99
CA GLU A 511 20.99 -2.56 -32.67
C GLU A 511 19.86 -3.58 -32.49
N ALA A 512 18.85 -3.24 -31.69
CA ALA A 512 17.62 -3.99 -31.53
C ALA A 512 16.95 -4.27 -32.89
N ALA A 513 16.84 -3.26 -33.74
CA ALA A 513 16.30 -3.40 -35.10
C ALA A 513 17.17 -4.29 -36.01
N ALA A 514 18.49 -4.34 -35.78
CA ALA A 514 19.42 -5.21 -36.48
C ALA A 514 19.49 -6.63 -35.91
N GLY A 515 18.98 -6.84 -34.69
CA GLY A 515 19.10 -8.07 -33.91
C GLY A 515 20.51 -8.31 -33.39
N THR A 516 21.24 -7.24 -33.09
CA THR A 516 22.51 -7.25 -32.35
C THR A 516 22.26 -6.94 -30.86
N ASP A 517 23.29 -7.02 -30.02
CA ASP A 517 23.17 -6.88 -28.57
C ASP A 517 23.61 -5.45 -28.17
N PRO A 518 22.68 -4.56 -27.77
CA PRO A 518 22.98 -3.14 -27.47
C PRO A 518 23.87 -2.93 -26.25
N ASN A 519 24.19 -4.01 -25.53
CA ASN A 519 25.10 -4.00 -24.39
C ASN A 519 26.48 -4.62 -24.71
N ASP A 520 26.73 -5.07 -25.95
CA ASP A 520 28.02 -5.63 -26.39
C ASP A 520 28.65 -4.84 -27.55
N PRO A 521 29.68 -4.00 -27.27
CA PRO A 521 30.26 -3.09 -28.28
C PRO A 521 31.04 -3.85 -29.39
N ALA A 522 31.08 -5.17 -29.31
CA ALA A 522 31.64 -6.06 -30.33
C ALA A 522 30.59 -6.72 -31.25
N ASP A 523 29.30 -6.74 -30.87
CA ASP A 523 28.20 -7.27 -31.66
C ASP A 523 27.34 -6.11 -32.15
N ASN A 524 27.73 -5.49 -33.28
CA ASN A 524 27.05 -4.30 -33.78
C ASN A 524 26.69 -4.38 -35.28
N PRO A 525 25.77 -3.53 -35.78
CA PRO A 525 25.31 -3.54 -37.17
C PRO A 525 26.44 -3.33 -38.19
N GLY A 526 27.54 -2.70 -37.77
CA GLY A 526 28.71 -2.38 -38.59
C GLY A 526 29.65 -3.56 -38.87
N VAL A 527 29.66 -4.58 -38.01
CA VAL A 527 30.49 -5.76 -38.18
C VAL A 527 29.77 -6.77 -39.08
N THR A 528 30.18 -6.85 -40.36
CA THR A 528 29.81 -8.01 -41.19
C THR A 528 30.50 -9.26 -40.64
N SER A 529 29.86 -9.94 -39.70
CA SER A 529 30.27 -11.27 -39.29
C SER A 529 30.13 -12.19 -40.52
N THR A 530 31.24 -12.77 -40.98
CA THR A 530 31.14 -13.92 -41.89
C THR A 530 30.37 -15.01 -41.14
N PRO A 531 29.34 -15.63 -41.74
CA PRO A 531 28.37 -16.39 -40.97
C PRO A 531 29.03 -17.59 -40.27
N PRO A 532 28.82 -17.79 -38.96
CA PRO A 532 28.97 -19.10 -38.36
C PRO A 532 27.91 -20.02 -38.99
N THR A 533 28.30 -21.24 -39.30
CA THR A 533 27.42 -22.28 -39.85
C THR A 533 26.16 -22.44 -39.01
N THR A 534 25.02 -22.08 -39.60
CA THR A 534 23.67 -22.35 -39.11
C THR A 534 23.48 -23.83 -38.76
N THR A 535 23.17 -24.11 -37.51
CA THR A 535 22.25 -25.20 -37.16
C THR A 535 20.99 -24.57 -36.57
N THR A 536 19.99 -24.38 -37.43
CA THR A 536 18.62 -23.95 -37.10
C THR A 536 18.00 -24.81 -36.00
N PRO A 537 17.44 -24.23 -34.92
CA PRO A 537 16.31 -24.80 -34.19
C PRO A 537 15.02 -24.68 -35.04
N PRO A 538 13.99 -25.51 -34.80
CA PRO A 538 12.77 -25.48 -35.59
C PRO A 538 11.91 -24.25 -35.25
N PRO A 539 11.10 -23.76 -36.19
CA PRO A 539 10.31 -22.54 -36.01
C PRO A 539 9.16 -22.77 -35.02
N THR A 540 9.08 -21.93 -33.99
CA THR A 540 7.86 -21.65 -33.24
C THR A 540 7.01 -20.68 -34.06
N THR A 541 5.80 -21.08 -34.38
CA THR A 541 4.81 -20.25 -35.07
C THR A 541 3.95 -19.54 -34.05
N THR A 542 4.19 -18.25 -33.83
CA THR A 542 3.22 -17.34 -33.19
C THR A 542 2.52 -16.55 -34.32
N PRO A 543 1.18 -16.42 -34.32
CA PRO A 543 0.45 -15.77 -35.41
C PRO A 543 0.50 -14.23 -35.29
N PRO A 544 0.40 -13.50 -36.42
CA PRO A 544 0.52 -12.03 -36.45
C PRO A 544 -0.71 -11.31 -35.87
N PRO A 545 -0.54 -10.05 -35.41
CA PRO A 545 -1.58 -9.27 -34.75
C PRO A 545 -2.72 -8.91 -35.72
N THR A 546 -3.96 -9.09 -35.26
CA THR A 546 -5.16 -8.65 -35.98
C THR A 546 -5.39 -7.16 -35.79
N ASN A 547 -4.94 -6.37 -36.77
CA ASN A 547 -5.41 -5.00 -36.97
C ASN A 547 -6.87 -4.99 -37.46
N THR A 548 -7.79 -4.52 -36.63
CA THR A 548 -9.14 -4.11 -37.06
C THR A 548 -9.29 -2.59 -37.01
N THR A 549 -8.78 -1.93 -38.05
CA THR A 549 -9.24 -0.59 -38.43
C THR A 549 -10.65 -0.68 -39.01
N THR A 550 -11.60 0.05 -38.44
CA THR A 550 -12.92 0.30 -39.05
C THR A 550 -12.83 1.46 -40.05
N PRO A 551 -13.41 1.35 -41.27
CA PRO A 551 -13.63 2.49 -42.15
C PRO A 551 -15.08 3.00 -42.09
N PRO A 552 -15.32 4.31 -42.34
CA PRO A 552 -16.64 4.94 -42.25
C PRO A 552 -17.42 4.83 -43.56
N GLY A 553 -18.77 4.83 -43.50
CA GLY A 553 -19.59 5.00 -44.71
C GLY A 553 -21.10 4.73 -44.61
N ASN A 554 -21.85 5.75 -44.19
CA ASN A 554 -23.21 6.19 -44.56
C ASN A 554 -24.30 5.26 -45.13
N GLU A 555 -25.46 5.35 -44.44
CA GLU A 555 -26.86 5.44 -44.88
C GLU A 555 -27.43 4.48 -45.95
N THR A 556 -28.48 3.73 -45.60
CA THR A 556 -29.89 4.06 -45.96
C THR A 556 -30.91 3.06 -45.39
N THR A 557 -32.09 3.61 -45.11
CA THR A 557 -33.34 3.06 -44.56
C THR A 557 -33.95 1.85 -45.28
N SER A 558 -34.60 0.92 -44.55
CA SER A 558 -36.06 0.64 -44.64
C SER A 558 -36.50 -0.67 -43.95
N ASP A 559 -37.38 -0.53 -42.96
CA ASP A 559 -38.68 -1.21 -42.76
C ASP A 559 -38.89 -2.75 -42.70
N THR A 560 -39.62 -3.12 -41.64
CA THR A 560 -40.66 -4.18 -41.49
C THR A 560 -40.32 -5.67 -41.23
N SER A 561 -40.67 -6.08 -40.00
CA SER A 561 -41.43 -7.27 -39.57
C SER A 561 -41.38 -8.60 -40.35
N ALA A 562 -41.06 -9.71 -39.67
CA ALA A 562 -42.05 -10.73 -39.21
C ALA A 562 -41.41 -12.10 -38.91
N THR A 563 -41.74 -12.64 -37.72
CA THR A 563 -41.98 -14.04 -37.32
C THR A 563 -41.54 -15.20 -38.23
N SER A 564 -40.87 -16.22 -37.65
CA SER A 564 -41.32 -17.64 -37.63
C SER A 564 -40.18 -18.64 -37.41
N GLY A 565 -40.30 -19.46 -36.35
CA GLY A 565 -40.32 -20.93 -36.52
C GLY A 565 -39.04 -21.73 -36.28
N ILE A 566 -39.04 -22.42 -35.15
CA ILE A 566 -38.16 -23.52 -34.70
C ILE A 566 -38.27 -24.75 -35.63
N PRO A 567 -37.24 -25.63 -35.71
CA PRO A 567 -37.42 -26.97 -35.14
C PRO A 567 -36.29 -27.46 -34.24
N ILE A 568 -36.71 -28.32 -33.32
CA ILE A 568 -36.04 -28.95 -32.18
C ILE A 568 -35.07 -30.05 -32.62
N SER A 569 -33.93 -30.19 -31.93
CA SER A 569 -33.25 -31.47 -31.75
C SER A 569 -32.55 -31.58 -30.38
N LEU A 570 -33.26 -32.23 -29.46
CA LEU A 570 -32.85 -33.25 -28.49
C LEU A 570 -31.38 -33.26 -28.00
N LEU A 571 -31.15 -32.88 -26.74
CA LEU A 571 -30.03 -33.37 -25.93
C LEU A 571 -30.56 -33.88 -24.58
N ILE A 572 -30.08 -35.06 -24.18
CA ILE A 572 -30.53 -35.84 -23.03
C ILE A 572 -29.82 -35.31 -21.77
N LEU A 573 -30.59 -34.89 -20.77
CA LEU A 573 -30.11 -34.54 -19.43
C LEU A 573 -30.35 -35.74 -18.49
N THR A 574 -29.28 -36.32 -17.95
CA THR A 574 -29.36 -37.31 -16.88
C THR A 574 -29.41 -36.59 -15.53
N ALA A 575 -30.55 -36.69 -14.84
CA ALA A 575 -30.72 -36.24 -13.47
C ALA A 575 -30.22 -37.31 -12.48
N ILE A 576 -29.43 -36.90 -11.48
CA ILE A 576 -29.20 -37.66 -10.25
C ILE A 576 -29.74 -36.82 -9.10
N GLY A 577 -30.60 -37.44 -8.29
CA GLY A 577 -31.58 -36.76 -7.45
C GLY A 577 -31.06 -36.18 -6.13
N SER A 578 -31.72 -35.09 -5.73
CA SER A 578 -31.69 -34.47 -4.42
C SER A 578 -32.52 -35.27 -3.40
N LEU A 579 -31.91 -35.65 -2.28
CA LEU A 579 -32.59 -36.17 -1.08
C LEU A 579 -32.96 -34.98 -0.18
N GLY A 580 -34.24 -34.59 -0.19
CA GLY A 580 -34.79 -33.64 0.77
C GLY A 580 -35.19 -34.35 2.07
N LEU A 581 -34.68 -33.88 3.21
CA LEU A 581 -35.12 -34.30 4.54
C LEU A 581 -36.19 -33.32 5.04
N ILE A 582 -37.42 -33.79 5.23
CA ILE A 582 -38.50 -33.04 5.87
C ILE A 582 -38.42 -33.30 7.38
N LEU A 583 -38.19 -32.25 8.18
CA LEU A 583 -38.25 -32.32 9.65
C LEU A 583 -39.57 -31.71 10.13
N ILE A 584 -40.47 -32.58 10.63
CA ILE A 584 -41.76 -32.21 11.19
C ILE A 584 -41.58 -31.88 12.68
N VAL A 585 -41.73 -30.61 13.07
CA VAL A 585 -41.73 -30.20 14.49
C VAL A 585 -43.12 -30.42 15.10
N ILE A 586 -43.26 -31.42 15.97
CA ILE A 586 -44.46 -31.63 16.79
C ILE A 586 -44.21 -31.08 18.20
N ARG A 587 -44.87 -29.97 18.53
CA ARG A 587 -44.85 -29.32 19.85
C ARG A 587 -45.64 -30.17 20.87
N LYS A 588 -45.01 -30.57 21.98
CA LYS A 588 -45.73 -31.15 23.13
C LYS A 588 -45.42 -30.36 24.40
N ARG A 589 -46.42 -29.63 24.90
CA ARG A 589 -46.40 -28.97 26.22
C ARG A 589 -46.37 -30.02 27.33
N LYS A 590 -45.41 -29.89 28.25
CA LYS A 590 -45.70 -29.60 29.66
C LYS A 590 -44.51 -28.93 30.30
#